data_AF-A0A8J4H9C7-F1
#
_entry.id   AF-A0A8J4H9C7-F1
#
_cell.length_a   1.000
_cell.length_b   1.000
_cell.length_c   1.000
_cell.angle_alpha   90.00
_cell.angle_beta   90.00
_cell.angle_gamma   90.00
#
_symmetry.space_group_name_H-M   'P 1'
#
loop_
_entity.id
_entity.type
_entity.pdbx_description
1 polymer ?
#
loop_
_entity_poly.entity_id
_entity_poly.type
_entity_poly.pdbx_seq_one_letter_code
_entity_poly.pdbx_strand_id
1 'polypeptide(L)'
;MGYGAAQSAPAAARRGRGRALSDAIGPDQGEAALPPPELEPAPRLSLIWVIPLVAAAIALWLGWRTLSEEGPVVTLSFKTADGLTPGQTRVKHKAVDLGTVRSIRLSADMSHVVVEVRMRREATPILTDHARFWVVRPRLTPSSVSGLETLVSGSYIEIDPGPPGGTTARRFTGLEQPPAIRSDEPGRTYVLHTAKLGSLGIGSPVLFRDAQVGEVLGYDLGAPGGEAVVRVFVRAPYDGYIREGSYFWNESGLAITAGAEGIHLELQSLQALLAGAVAFATPPEARTKPLAAAGSDFPLYSDEKAALSARYTNTIALLVRFQGSVRGLAVGAPVEIFGIQIGEVTEVKLQYDFVKKTLDVPVRFSVQPDRISAPGAPPTTPERALESLRALSAKGLRAQLRTANYLTGQLYIALDFFADAKPAEISESDGAIVIASQPSDLESLTHMLDTVGRKLDAVPIERIAGNLDATLAALNTIANGPELKAALSASAATMATAQSLLHRVDTDATPALKRLPALSAELQATLDHANRLMIGMEAGYGGASPLPRDLERLITQMNEAARAIRTLADLLDQHPEALVRGRNGTVQER
;
A
#
# COMPACT_ATOMS: atom_id res chain seq x y z
N MET A 1 -8.31 -23.23 99.81
CA MET A 1 -9.65 -23.74 99.42
C MET A 1 -9.45 -24.66 98.23
N GLY A 2 -9.73 -25.95 98.24
CA GLY A 2 -10.26 -26.83 99.27
C GLY A 2 -10.65 -28.15 98.61
N TYR A 3 -9.96 -29.23 99.03
CA TYR A 3 -10.37 -30.64 99.08
C TYR A 3 -10.68 -31.39 97.76
N GLY A 4 -10.11 -32.55 97.44
CA GLY A 4 -9.79 -33.77 98.22
C GLY A 4 -10.46 -34.94 97.46
N ALA A 5 -10.03 -36.20 97.35
CA ALA A 5 -9.01 -37.10 97.89
C ALA A 5 -8.84 -38.21 96.81
N ALA A 6 -7.71 -38.87 96.51
CA ALA A 6 -6.70 -39.61 97.27
C ALA A 6 -7.17 -40.94 97.90
N GLN A 7 -6.70 -42.06 97.33
CA GLN A 7 -6.40 -43.38 97.96
C GLN A 7 -5.66 -44.22 96.91
N SER A 8 -4.36 -44.60 96.94
CA SER A 8 -3.39 -45.12 97.93
C SER A 8 -3.50 -46.63 98.22
N ALA A 9 -2.54 -47.42 97.74
CA ALA A 9 -2.12 -48.70 98.32
C ALA A 9 -0.69 -49.09 97.85
N PRO A 10 0.28 -49.31 98.77
CA PRO A 10 1.56 -49.93 98.47
C PRO A 10 1.90 -51.18 99.33
N ALA A 11 2.76 -52.03 98.76
CA ALA A 11 3.89 -52.79 99.31
C ALA A 11 3.87 -53.53 100.69
N ALA A 12 4.32 -54.80 100.61
CA ALA A 12 5.33 -55.50 101.43
C ALA A 12 5.00 -56.12 102.81
N ALA A 13 5.31 -57.43 102.95
CA ALA A 13 5.94 -58.15 104.08
C ALA A 13 5.98 -59.67 103.72
N ARG A 14 7.07 -60.45 103.69
CA ARG A 14 8.17 -60.86 104.61
C ARG A 14 7.80 -61.92 105.67
N ARG A 15 8.59 -63.02 105.67
CA ARG A 15 8.75 -64.14 106.65
C ARG A 15 7.63 -65.21 106.66
N GLY A 16 7.87 -66.52 106.79
CA GLY A 16 9.07 -67.31 107.03
C GLY A 16 8.76 -68.53 107.92
N ARG A 17 9.24 -69.72 107.50
CA ARG A 17 9.55 -70.96 108.25
C ARG A 17 8.44 -71.82 108.92
N GLY A 18 8.62 -73.12 108.69
CA GLY A 18 8.12 -74.27 109.46
C GLY A 18 7.73 -75.38 108.48
N ARG A 19 8.12 -76.65 108.55
CA ARG A 19 8.89 -77.43 109.53
C ARG A 19 9.17 -78.78 108.83
N ALA A 20 10.31 -79.39 109.11
CA ALA A 20 10.71 -80.70 108.60
C ALA A 20 9.98 -81.85 109.33
N LEU A 21 9.87 -83.02 108.66
CA LEU A 21 10.02 -84.36 109.23
C LEU A 21 9.84 -85.43 108.13
N SER A 22 10.92 -86.15 107.81
CA SER A 22 11.02 -87.60 108.09
C SER A 22 12.25 -88.21 107.42
N ASP A 23 13.08 -88.84 108.25
CA ASP A 23 14.23 -89.69 107.94
C ASP A 23 13.85 -90.93 107.14
N ALA A 24 14.81 -91.46 106.35
CA ALA A 24 15.36 -92.80 106.53
C ALA A 24 16.48 -93.11 105.50
N ILE A 25 17.44 -93.90 105.95
CA ILE A 25 18.77 -94.21 105.39
C ILE A 25 18.72 -95.46 104.50
N GLY A 26 19.61 -95.54 103.50
CA GLY A 26 20.02 -96.81 102.86
C GLY A 26 20.89 -96.61 101.61
N PRO A 27 22.16 -97.10 101.59
CA PRO A 27 23.08 -96.91 100.48
C PRO A 27 22.99 -98.06 99.46
N ASP A 28 23.13 -97.79 98.17
CA ASP A 28 23.76 -98.75 97.27
C ASP A 28 24.39 -98.06 96.06
N GLN A 29 25.59 -98.54 95.73
CA GLN A 29 26.48 -98.05 94.69
C GLN A 29 26.05 -98.64 93.35
N GLY A 30 25.79 -97.78 92.37
CA GLY A 30 25.54 -98.18 90.99
C GLY A 30 26.06 -97.10 90.05
N GLU A 31 27.30 -97.28 89.61
CA GLU A 31 27.99 -96.42 88.65
C GLU A 31 27.28 -96.49 87.29
N ALA A 32 26.43 -95.51 87.01
CA ALA A 32 25.71 -95.38 85.75
C ALA A 32 26.44 -94.38 84.84
N ALA A 33 26.93 -94.89 83.71
CA ALA A 33 27.57 -94.12 82.65
C ALA A 33 26.70 -92.93 82.20
N LEU A 34 27.29 -91.74 82.17
CA LEU A 34 26.64 -90.52 81.66
C LEU A 34 26.41 -90.64 80.14
N PRO A 35 25.19 -90.42 79.63
CA PRO A 35 24.94 -90.36 78.19
C PRO A 35 25.57 -89.09 77.58
N PRO A 36 25.97 -89.11 76.28
CA PRO A 36 26.59 -87.97 75.61
C PRO A 36 25.62 -86.77 75.51
N PRO A 37 26.14 -85.52 75.49
CA PRO A 37 25.29 -84.33 75.41
C PRO A 37 24.56 -84.28 74.05
N GLU A 38 23.24 -84.29 74.12
CA GLU A 38 22.36 -84.10 72.99
C GLU A 38 22.32 -82.60 72.65
N LEU A 39 22.98 -82.22 71.56
CA LEU A 39 22.93 -80.86 71.02
C LEU A 39 21.53 -80.62 70.46
N GLU A 40 20.70 -79.85 71.19
CA GLU A 40 19.46 -79.32 70.62
C GLU A 40 19.78 -78.46 69.38
N PRO A 41 19.21 -78.76 68.20
CA PRO A 41 19.41 -77.91 67.04
C PRO A 41 18.76 -76.55 67.32
N ALA A 42 19.52 -75.47 67.15
CA ALA A 42 19.03 -74.10 67.27
C ALA A 42 17.68 -73.92 66.54
N PRO A 43 16.74 -73.13 67.10
CA PRO A 43 15.39 -73.01 66.56
C PRO A 43 15.46 -72.57 65.10
N ARG A 44 15.14 -73.49 64.20
CA ARG A 44 14.98 -73.19 62.78
C ARG A 44 13.73 -72.32 62.68
N LEU A 45 13.90 -71.03 62.42
CA LEU A 45 12.82 -70.10 62.10
C LEU A 45 11.86 -70.81 61.12
N SER A 46 10.65 -71.07 61.57
CA SER A 46 9.70 -71.87 60.80
C SER A 46 9.38 -71.12 59.50
N LEU A 47 9.39 -71.85 58.38
CA LEU A 47 9.10 -71.31 57.04
C LEU A 47 7.72 -70.58 56.98
N ILE A 48 6.85 -70.85 57.95
CA ILE A 48 5.54 -70.22 58.13
C ILE A 48 5.67 -68.70 58.39
N TRP A 49 6.74 -68.24 59.03
CA TRP A 49 6.98 -66.81 59.27
C TRP A 49 7.44 -66.02 58.03
N VAL A 50 7.77 -66.71 56.94
CA VAL A 50 8.14 -66.07 55.67
C VAL A 50 6.94 -65.37 55.06
N ILE A 51 5.72 -65.93 55.16
CA ILE A 51 4.52 -65.36 54.53
C ILE A 51 4.14 -63.99 55.12
N PRO A 52 4.02 -63.81 56.46
CA PRO A 52 3.75 -62.51 57.06
C PRO A 52 4.85 -61.48 56.78
N LEU A 53 6.11 -61.90 56.75
CA LEU A 53 7.24 -61.01 56.51
C LEU A 53 7.29 -60.54 55.06
N VAL A 54 6.98 -61.41 54.10
CA VAL A 54 6.80 -61.05 52.68
C VAL A 54 5.59 -60.13 52.50
N ALA A 55 4.45 -60.41 53.15
CA ALA A 55 3.29 -59.53 53.10
C ALA A 55 3.59 -58.13 53.69
N ALA A 56 4.30 -58.07 54.81
CA ALA A 56 4.75 -56.82 55.41
C ALA A 56 5.74 -56.08 54.49
N ALA A 57 6.68 -56.78 53.85
CA ALA A 57 7.60 -56.19 52.89
C ALA A 57 6.87 -55.63 51.65
N ILE A 58 5.86 -56.33 51.13
CA ILE A 58 5.02 -55.85 50.03
C ILE A 58 4.23 -54.62 50.47
N ALA A 59 3.63 -54.62 51.66
CA ALA A 59 2.90 -53.46 52.18
C ALA A 59 3.82 -52.24 52.38
N LEU A 60 5.04 -52.46 52.91
CA LEU A 60 6.06 -51.43 53.06
C LEU A 60 6.51 -50.89 51.70
N TRP A 61 6.70 -51.78 50.72
CA TRP A 61 7.07 -51.41 49.35
C TRP A 61 5.96 -50.64 48.64
N LEU A 62 4.70 -51.08 48.77
CA LEU A 62 3.55 -50.40 48.18
C LEU A 62 3.39 -49.01 48.81
N GLY A 63 3.48 -48.92 50.14
CA GLY A 63 3.45 -47.64 50.86
C GLY A 63 4.59 -46.70 50.45
N TRP A 64 5.82 -47.23 50.33
CA TRP A 64 6.96 -46.46 49.86
C TRP A 64 6.78 -45.98 48.43
N ARG A 65 6.28 -46.84 47.54
CA ARG A 65 6.01 -46.49 46.15
C ARG A 65 4.95 -45.39 46.05
N THR A 66 3.84 -45.51 46.80
CA THR A 66 2.80 -44.48 46.83
C THR A 66 3.32 -43.16 47.38
N LEU A 67 4.06 -43.16 48.49
CA LEU A 67 4.66 -41.93 49.04
C LEU A 67 5.76 -41.34 48.15
N SER A 68 6.50 -42.17 47.42
CA SER A 68 7.59 -41.73 46.56
C SER A 68 7.10 -41.12 45.25
N GLU A 69 5.93 -41.53 44.75
CA GLU A 69 5.30 -41.02 43.53
C GLU A 69 4.49 -39.73 43.78
N GLU A 70 4.07 -39.47 45.02
CA GLU A 70 3.37 -38.23 45.39
C GLU A 70 4.30 -37.00 45.38
N GLY A 71 3.87 -35.95 44.65
CA GLY A 71 4.56 -34.66 44.60
C GLY A 71 3.94 -33.61 45.53
N PRO A 72 4.46 -32.37 45.50
CA PRO A 72 4.00 -31.30 46.37
C PRO A 72 2.55 -30.89 46.09
N VAL A 73 1.86 -30.43 47.14
CA VAL A 73 0.57 -29.75 47.00
C VAL A 73 0.83 -28.26 46.75
N VAL A 74 0.21 -27.72 45.71
CA VAL A 74 0.25 -26.30 45.35
C VAL A 74 -1.13 -25.69 45.44
N THR A 75 -1.17 -24.38 45.72
CA THR A 75 -2.38 -23.59 45.84
C THR A 75 -2.45 -22.60 44.68
N LEU A 76 -3.49 -22.69 43.87
CA LEU A 76 -3.76 -21.80 42.75
C LEU A 76 -4.94 -20.87 43.10
N SER A 77 -4.80 -19.58 42.83
CA SER A 77 -5.87 -18.59 43.01
C SER A 77 -6.44 -18.18 41.65
N PHE A 78 -7.74 -18.39 41.41
CA PHE A 78 -8.46 -17.97 40.20
C PHE A 78 -9.63 -17.06 40.56
N LYS A 79 -10.15 -16.24 39.64
CA LYS A 79 -11.39 -15.48 39.91
C LYS A 79 -12.62 -16.37 39.92
N THR A 80 -12.63 -17.44 39.11
CA THR A 80 -13.77 -18.35 38.99
C THR A 80 -13.33 -19.82 39.02
N ALA A 81 -14.23 -20.71 39.46
CA ALA A 81 -14.05 -22.16 39.46
C ALA A 81 -14.60 -22.83 38.19
N ASP A 82 -14.99 -22.04 37.19
CA ASP A 82 -15.78 -22.53 36.07
C ASP A 82 -15.02 -23.57 35.23
N GLY A 83 -15.68 -24.70 34.97
CA GLY A 83 -15.11 -25.88 34.30
C GLY A 83 -14.16 -26.73 35.16
N LEU A 84 -13.87 -26.37 36.42
CA LEU A 84 -12.97 -27.12 37.29
C LEU A 84 -13.74 -28.08 38.22
N THR A 85 -13.35 -29.34 38.23
CA THR A 85 -13.97 -30.40 39.04
C THR A 85 -12.92 -31.10 39.91
N PRO A 86 -13.10 -31.14 41.25
CA PRO A 86 -12.19 -31.87 42.15
C PRO A 86 -12.06 -33.35 41.77
N GLY A 87 -10.83 -33.86 41.77
CA GLY A 87 -10.50 -35.25 41.43
C GLY A 87 -10.52 -35.59 39.93
N GLN A 88 -11.08 -34.72 39.07
CA GLN A 88 -11.19 -34.96 37.63
C GLN A 88 -10.30 -34.03 36.80
N THR A 89 -10.26 -32.74 37.15
CA THR A 89 -9.44 -31.77 36.42
C THR A 89 -7.96 -32.06 36.63
N ARG A 90 -7.25 -32.23 35.52
CA ARG A 90 -5.80 -32.49 35.49
C ARG A 90 -5.03 -31.19 35.24
N VAL A 91 -3.81 -31.15 35.75
CA VAL A 91 -2.82 -30.14 35.36
C VAL A 91 -1.93 -30.74 34.29
N LYS A 92 -1.79 -30.06 33.16
CA LYS A 92 -1.04 -30.55 32.00
C LYS A 92 0.04 -29.57 31.57
N HIS A 93 1.10 -30.10 30.99
CA HIS A 93 2.06 -29.34 30.20
C HIS A 93 2.33 -30.11 28.93
N LYS A 94 2.16 -29.49 27.75
CA LYS A 94 2.38 -30.17 26.47
C LYS A 94 1.57 -31.47 26.34
N ALA A 95 0.32 -31.43 26.80
CA ALA A 95 -0.60 -32.58 26.88
C ALA A 95 -0.17 -33.74 27.81
N VAL A 96 0.88 -33.58 28.62
CA VAL A 96 1.32 -34.56 29.63
C VAL A 96 0.70 -34.23 30.99
N ASP A 97 0.13 -35.22 31.67
CA ASP A 97 -0.48 -35.06 32.99
C ASP A 97 0.57 -34.91 34.09
N LEU A 98 0.59 -33.76 34.75
CA LEU A 98 1.55 -33.36 35.79
C LEU A 98 0.92 -33.14 37.16
N GLY A 99 -0.40 -33.17 37.28
CA GLY A 99 -1.09 -33.02 38.55
C GLY A 99 -2.60 -33.23 38.46
N THR A 100 -3.28 -33.18 39.60
CA THR A 100 -4.73 -33.33 39.68
C THR A 100 -5.29 -32.40 40.76
N VAL A 101 -6.42 -31.75 40.45
CA VAL A 101 -7.13 -30.89 41.40
C VAL A 101 -7.66 -31.74 42.55
N ARG A 102 -7.29 -31.39 43.78
CA ARG A 102 -7.70 -32.06 45.01
C ARG A 102 -8.98 -31.46 45.59
N SER A 103 -9.01 -30.13 45.72
CA SER A 103 -10.13 -29.41 46.32
C SER A 103 -10.27 -28.02 45.72
N ILE A 104 -11.50 -27.50 45.73
CA ILE A 104 -11.84 -26.15 45.28
C ILE A 104 -12.61 -25.50 46.42
N ARG A 105 -12.16 -24.33 46.86
CA ARG A 105 -12.78 -23.57 47.95
C ARG A 105 -12.87 -22.11 47.56
N LEU A 106 -13.91 -21.43 48.01
CA LEU A 106 -14.01 -19.98 47.88
C LEU A 106 -13.18 -19.32 48.99
N SER A 107 -12.54 -18.20 48.69
CA SER A 107 -11.75 -17.44 49.65
C SER A 107 -12.61 -16.91 50.80
N ALA A 108 -12.00 -16.61 51.94
CA ALA A 108 -12.72 -16.14 53.12
C ALA A 108 -13.48 -14.82 52.89
N ASP A 109 -12.98 -13.98 51.98
CA ASP A 109 -13.58 -12.72 51.53
C ASP A 109 -14.51 -12.87 50.33
N MET A 110 -14.75 -14.10 49.85
CA MET A 110 -15.59 -14.43 48.70
C MET A 110 -15.15 -13.81 47.36
N SER A 111 -13.94 -13.24 47.28
CA SER A 111 -13.46 -12.49 46.10
C SER A 111 -12.80 -13.37 45.03
N HIS A 112 -12.29 -14.55 45.41
CA HIS A 112 -11.56 -15.45 44.51
C HIS A 112 -11.68 -16.92 44.94
N VAL A 113 -11.38 -17.82 44.02
CA VAL A 113 -11.40 -19.27 44.21
C VAL A 113 -9.98 -19.77 44.48
N VAL A 114 -9.84 -20.54 45.56
CA VAL A 114 -8.61 -21.21 45.95
C VAL A 114 -8.70 -22.68 45.56
N VAL A 115 -7.86 -23.10 44.63
CA VAL A 115 -7.78 -24.46 44.11
C VAL A 115 -6.53 -25.13 44.64
N GLU A 116 -6.69 -26.23 45.36
CA GLU A 116 -5.56 -27.06 45.79
C GLU A 116 -5.31 -28.15 44.76
N VAL A 117 -4.08 -28.23 44.28
CA VAL A 117 -3.66 -29.19 43.27
C VAL A 117 -2.56 -30.07 43.85
N ARG A 118 -2.70 -31.38 43.67
CA ARG A 118 -1.62 -32.35 43.93
C ARG A 118 -0.78 -32.47 42.66
N MET A 119 0.48 -32.04 42.71
CA MET A 119 1.41 -32.22 41.59
C MET A 119 2.07 -33.59 41.67
N ARG A 120 2.53 -34.12 40.53
CA ARG A 120 3.41 -35.30 40.48
C ARG A 120 4.83 -34.88 40.85
N ARG A 121 5.62 -35.81 41.40
CA ARG A 121 7.00 -35.52 41.82
C ARG A 121 7.87 -34.98 40.68
N GLU A 122 7.67 -35.48 39.46
CA GLU A 122 8.34 -35.03 38.23
C GLU A 122 8.11 -33.55 37.89
N ALA A 123 7.01 -32.95 38.34
CA ALA A 123 6.71 -31.54 38.12
C ALA A 123 7.41 -30.60 39.11
N THR A 124 8.06 -31.12 40.15
CA THR A 124 8.71 -30.28 41.19
C THR A 124 9.71 -29.26 40.62
N PRO A 125 10.58 -29.59 39.64
CA PRO A 125 11.56 -28.65 39.10
C PRO A 125 10.96 -27.45 38.37
N ILE A 126 9.72 -27.57 37.87
CA ILE A 126 9.03 -26.51 37.12
C ILE A 126 8.11 -25.65 37.99
N LEU A 127 8.01 -25.93 39.30
CA LEU A 127 7.19 -25.17 40.24
C LEU A 127 8.01 -24.00 40.84
N THR A 128 8.33 -23.02 40.00
CA THR A 128 9.07 -21.81 40.39
C THR A 128 8.15 -20.59 40.38
N ASP A 129 8.56 -19.49 40.99
CA ASP A 129 7.87 -18.18 40.92
C ASP A 129 7.65 -17.65 39.49
N HIS A 130 8.31 -18.22 38.49
CA HIS A 130 8.07 -17.94 37.06
C HIS A 130 6.95 -18.78 36.44
N ALA A 131 6.48 -19.82 37.13
CA ALA A 131 5.45 -20.71 36.61
C ALA A 131 4.09 -20.03 36.52
N ARG A 132 3.46 -20.16 35.34
CA ARG A 132 2.16 -19.55 35.03
C ARG A 132 1.14 -20.67 34.82
N PHE A 133 -0.04 -20.52 35.42
CA PHE A 133 -1.13 -21.49 35.33
C PHE A 133 -2.35 -20.81 34.73
N TRP A 134 -3.10 -21.49 33.87
CA TRP A 134 -4.39 -21.00 33.37
C TRP A 134 -5.34 -22.15 33.11
N VAL A 135 -6.64 -21.86 33.12
CA VAL A 135 -7.67 -22.84 32.77
C VAL A 135 -7.87 -22.84 31.26
N VAL A 136 -7.66 -23.98 30.63
CA VAL A 136 -7.98 -24.22 29.21
C VAL A 136 -9.45 -24.64 29.11
N ARG A 137 -10.20 -23.89 28.30
CA ARG A 137 -11.64 -24.07 28.03
C ARG A 137 -11.85 -23.89 26.52
N PRO A 138 -12.97 -24.35 25.94
CA PRO A 138 -13.22 -24.16 24.53
C PRO A 138 -13.50 -22.68 24.29
N ARG A 139 -12.72 -22.04 23.42
CA ARG A 139 -12.86 -20.64 23.06
C ARG A 139 -13.01 -20.49 21.56
N LEU A 140 -14.06 -19.77 21.18
CA LEU A 140 -14.25 -19.27 19.82
C LEU A 140 -13.94 -17.78 19.85
N THR A 141 -12.83 -17.38 19.25
CA THR A 141 -12.53 -15.97 18.98
C THR A 141 -12.66 -15.71 17.47
N PRO A 142 -12.92 -14.47 17.04
CA PRO A 142 -12.98 -14.15 15.61
C PRO A 142 -11.70 -14.52 14.82
N SER A 143 -10.55 -14.60 15.50
CA SER A 143 -9.24 -14.87 14.91
C SER A 143 -8.67 -16.27 15.18
N SER A 144 -9.14 -16.98 16.21
CA SER A 144 -8.67 -18.33 16.53
C SER A 144 -9.72 -19.21 17.20
N VAL A 145 -9.64 -20.50 16.93
CA VAL A 145 -10.40 -21.55 17.62
C VAL A 145 -9.41 -22.34 18.48
N SER A 146 -9.61 -22.34 19.80
CA SER A 146 -8.69 -23.00 20.75
C SER A 146 -9.46 -23.80 21.79
N GLY A 147 -8.81 -24.83 22.35
CA GLY A 147 -9.38 -25.63 23.44
C GLY A 147 -10.52 -26.56 23.03
N LEU A 148 -10.69 -26.92 21.75
CA LEU A 148 -11.75 -27.83 21.32
C LEU A 148 -11.62 -29.23 21.93
N GLU A 149 -10.41 -29.65 22.30
CA GLU A 149 -10.15 -30.90 23.00
C GLU A 149 -10.87 -30.99 24.36
N THR A 150 -11.22 -29.83 24.95
CA THR A 150 -11.97 -29.76 26.20
C THR A 150 -13.44 -30.11 26.06
N LEU A 151 -13.99 -30.11 24.83
CA LEU A 151 -15.36 -30.56 24.58
C LEU A 151 -15.53 -32.06 24.85
N VAL A 152 -14.47 -32.85 24.65
CA VAL A 152 -14.47 -34.30 24.89
C VAL A 152 -13.85 -34.64 26.24
N SER A 153 -12.74 -34.00 26.60
CA SER A 153 -11.94 -34.37 27.80
C SER A 153 -12.24 -33.55 29.05
N GLY A 154 -13.10 -32.52 28.95
CA GLY A 154 -13.36 -31.55 30.01
C GLY A 154 -12.29 -30.45 30.07
N SER A 155 -12.56 -29.40 30.86
CA SER A 155 -11.59 -28.33 31.07
C SER A 155 -10.43 -28.82 31.95
N TYR A 156 -9.23 -28.33 31.65
CA TYR A 156 -8.00 -28.68 32.38
C TYR A 156 -7.18 -27.43 32.67
N ILE A 157 -6.18 -27.55 33.53
CA ILE A 157 -5.26 -26.46 33.85
C ILE A 157 -3.97 -26.70 33.07
N GLU A 158 -3.51 -25.77 32.26
CA GLU A 158 -2.18 -25.85 31.64
C GLU A 158 -1.17 -25.09 32.53
N ILE A 159 0.05 -25.62 32.62
CA ILE A 159 1.20 -24.96 33.27
C ILE A 159 2.24 -24.59 32.21
N ASP A 160 2.77 -23.37 32.31
CA ASP A 160 3.99 -22.94 31.65
C ASP A 160 5.08 -22.74 32.72
N PRO A 161 6.20 -23.50 32.65
CA PRO A 161 7.27 -23.44 33.65
C PRO A 161 7.96 -22.07 33.78
N GLY A 162 7.83 -21.20 32.78
CA GLY A 162 8.59 -19.96 32.75
C GLY A 162 10.03 -20.15 32.23
N PRO A 163 10.82 -19.06 32.19
CA PRO A 163 12.26 -19.13 31.95
C PRO A 163 12.97 -20.00 33.02
N PRO A 164 14.07 -20.68 32.68
CA PRO A 164 14.84 -21.46 33.64
C PRO A 164 15.39 -20.58 34.77
N GLY A 165 15.33 -21.09 35.99
CA GLY A 165 15.66 -20.34 37.21
C GLY A 165 14.42 -20.07 38.06
N GLY A 166 14.58 -19.22 39.07
CA GLY A 166 13.50 -18.85 39.99
C GLY A 166 13.53 -19.61 41.33
N THR A 167 12.70 -19.16 42.25
CA THR A 167 12.56 -19.74 43.59
C THR A 167 11.40 -20.72 43.62
N THR A 168 11.57 -21.86 44.31
CA THR A 168 10.48 -22.85 44.42
C THR A 168 9.27 -22.21 45.10
N ALA A 169 8.14 -22.22 44.38
CA ALA A 169 6.89 -21.64 44.84
C ALA A 169 5.83 -22.74 45.02
N ARG A 170 4.92 -22.53 45.97
CA ARG A 170 3.75 -23.40 46.19
C ARG A 170 2.43 -22.67 46.08
N ARG A 171 2.45 -21.35 45.92
CA ARG A 171 1.27 -20.50 45.78
C ARG A 171 1.40 -19.73 44.48
N PHE A 172 0.37 -19.81 43.66
CA PHE A 172 0.35 -19.22 42.33
C PHE A 172 -0.96 -18.48 42.08
N THR A 173 -0.87 -17.44 41.28
CA THR A 173 -2.04 -16.76 40.75
C THR A 173 -2.30 -17.30 39.35
N GLY A 174 -3.49 -17.85 39.16
CA GLY A 174 -3.93 -18.34 37.87
C GLY A 174 -4.31 -17.19 36.93
N LEU A 175 -3.88 -17.30 35.68
CA LEU A 175 -4.27 -16.40 34.61
C LEU A 175 -5.65 -16.81 34.08
N GLU A 176 -6.50 -15.81 33.84
CA GLU A 176 -7.83 -16.01 33.25
C GLU A 176 -7.75 -16.30 31.75
N GLN A 177 -6.70 -15.84 31.09
CA GLN A 177 -6.46 -16.05 29.67
C GLN A 177 -5.10 -16.74 29.47
N PRO A 178 -4.98 -17.62 28.46
CA PRO A 178 -3.68 -18.18 28.12
C PRO A 178 -2.68 -17.03 27.87
N PRO A 179 -1.43 -17.16 28.33
CA PRO A 179 -0.43 -16.16 28.03
C PRO A 179 -0.24 -16.11 26.50
N ALA A 180 -0.12 -14.89 25.96
CA ALA A 180 0.04 -14.67 24.52
C ALA A 180 1.33 -15.30 23.96
N ILE A 181 2.34 -15.54 24.80
CA ILE A 181 3.54 -16.31 24.45
C ILE A 181 3.82 -17.31 25.57
N ARG A 182 4.03 -18.57 25.20
CA ARG A 182 4.53 -19.60 26.11
C ARG A 182 6.04 -19.49 26.21
N SER A 183 6.61 -19.74 27.38
CA SER A 183 8.06 -19.58 27.62
C SER A 183 8.93 -20.52 26.79
N ASP A 184 8.33 -21.58 26.23
CA ASP A 184 8.98 -22.56 25.37
C ASP A 184 8.92 -22.22 23.89
N GLU A 185 8.30 -21.10 23.52
CA GLU A 185 8.19 -20.66 22.14
C GLU A 185 9.39 -19.77 21.75
N PRO A 186 10.29 -20.25 20.88
CA PRO A 186 11.45 -19.46 20.48
C PRO A 186 11.03 -18.30 19.58
N GLY A 187 11.59 -17.12 19.82
CA GLY A 187 11.31 -15.92 19.03
C GLY A 187 11.80 -14.66 19.71
N ARG A 188 11.40 -13.50 19.18
CA ARG A 188 11.73 -12.18 19.74
C ARG A 188 10.51 -11.30 19.79
N THR A 189 10.49 -10.45 20.82
CA THR A 189 9.49 -9.39 20.96
C THR A 189 10.03 -8.10 20.37
N TYR A 190 9.17 -7.29 19.74
CA TYR A 190 9.49 -5.96 19.24
C TYR A 190 8.43 -4.95 19.70
N VAL A 191 8.80 -3.68 19.72
CA VAL A 191 7.92 -2.57 20.13
C VAL A 191 7.66 -1.72 18.90
N LEU A 192 6.38 -1.50 18.59
CA LEU A 192 5.95 -0.76 17.43
C LEU A 192 5.24 0.53 17.85
N HIS A 193 5.59 1.65 17.24
CA HIS A 193 5.04 2.97 17.56
C HIS A 193 4.14 3.46 16.44
N THR A 194 2.94 3.93 16.77
CA THR A 194 2.00 4.45 15.78
C THR A 194 1.13 5.57 16.34
N ALA A 195 0.76 6.54 15.50
CA ALA A 195 -0.20 7.57 15.87
C ALA A 195 -1.64 7.03 15.96
N LYS A 196 -1.94 5.89 15.31
CA LYS A 196 -3.30 5.30 15.26
C LYS A 196 -3.22 3.78 15.30
N LEU A 197 -3.89 3.17 16.28
CA LEU A 197 -3.94 1.71 16.41
C LEU A 197 -4.65 1.02 15.23
N GLY A 198 -5.67 1.68 14.65
CA GLY A 198 -6.46 1.11 13.56
C GLY A 198 -7.31 -0.08 14.02
N SER A 199 -7.33 -1.15 13.21
CA SER A 199 -8.05 -2.40 13.50
C SER A 199 -7.27 -3.40 14.35
N LEU A 200 -6.04 -3.07 14.78
CA LEU A 200 -5.16 -4.00 15.49
C LEU A 200 -5.68 -4.28 16.91
N GLY A 201 -5.68 -5.56 17.28
CA GLY A 201 -6.03 -6.05 18.60
C GLY A 201 -5.02 -7.07 19.14
N ILE A 202 -5.23 -7.48 20.38
CA ILE A 202 -4.46 -8.59 20.97
C ILE A 202 -4.75 -9.86 20.18
N GLY A 203 -3.71 -10.55 19.73
CA GLY A 203 -3.81 -11.73 18.87
C GLY A 203 -3.94 -11.43 17.37
N SER A 204 -3.89 -10.15 16.95
CA SER A 204 -3.77 -9.84 15.51
C SER A 204 -2.49 -10.49 14.96
N PRO A 205 -2.55 -11.12 13.78
CA PRO A 205 -1.40 -11.84 13.24
C PRO A 205 -0.29 -10.89 12.80
N VAL A 206 0.95 -11.31 13.01
CA VAL A 206 2.13 -10.69 12.38
C VAL A 206 2.50 -11.51 11.15
N LEU A 207 2.57 -10.84 10.00
CA LEU A 207 2.76 -11.44 8.69
C LEU A 207 4.15 -11.16 8.14
N PHE A 208 4.71 -12.15 7.46
CA PHE A 208 5.87 -12.01 6.59
C PHE A 208 5.55 -12.66 5.25
N ARG A 209 5.46 -11.85 4.18
CA ARG A 209 5.04 -12.32 2.84
C ARG A 209 3.74 -13.13 2.90
N ASP A 210 2.72 -12.54 3.53
CA ASP A 210 1.38 -13.11 3.73
C ASP A 210 1.30 -14.36 4.63
N ALA A 211 2.43 -14.87 5.14
CA ALA A 211 2.46 -15.98 6.09
C ALA A 211 2.42 -15.44 7.53
N GLN A 212 1.56 -16.02 8.37
CA GLN A 212 1.53 -15.71 9.80
C GLN A 212 2.78 -16.28 10.49
N VAL A 213 3.59 -15.39 11.05
CA VAL A 213 4.87 -15.71 11.71
C VAL A 213 4.92 -15.21 13.15
N GLY A 214 3.84 -14.63 13.65
CA GLY A 214 3.78 -14.05 14.97
C GLY A 214 2.41 -13.47 15.33
N GLU A 215 2.35 -12.74 16.42
CA GLU A 215 1.13 -12.14 16.94
C GLU A 215 1.37 -10.88 17.76
N VAL A 216 0.36 -10.01 17.80
CA VAL A 216 0.31 -8.83 18.66
C VAL A 216 0.00 -9.25 20.10
N LEU A 217 0.86 -8.87 21.04
CA LEU A 217 0.77 -9.24 22.46
C LEU A 217 -0.12 -8.29 23.26
N GLY A 218 -0.17 -7.03 22.85
CA GLY A 218 -0.76 -5.96 23.64
C GLY A 218 -0.48 -4.60 23.02
N TYR A 219 -1.22 -3.60 23.48
CA TYR A 219 -0.98 -2.21 23.14
C TYR A 219 -1.21 -1.31 24.35
N ASP A 220 -0.53 -0.18 24.38
CA ASP A 220 -0.74 0.93 25.30
C ASP A 220 -1.05 2.16 24.46
N LEU A 221 -2.18 2.84 24.74
CA LEU A 221 -2.59 4.03 24.00
C LEU A 221 -1.88 5.31 24.49
N GLY A 222 -1.05 5.21 25.53
CA GLY A 222 -0.35 6.34 26.11
C GLY A 222 -1.30 7.39 26.70
N ALA A 223 -0.76 8.59 26.94
CA ALA A 223 -1.56 9.73 27.36
C ALA A 223 -2.40 10.29 26.18
N PRO A 224 -3.46 11.06 26.43
CA PRO A 224 -4.26 11.68 25.37
C PRO A 224 -3.39 12.49 24.40
N GLY A 225 -3.38 12.12 23.12
CA GLY A 225 -2.56 12.74 22.07
C GLY A 225 -1.14 12.19 21.93
N GLY A 226 -0.76 11.19 22.73
CA GLY A 226 0.49 10.43 22.60
C GLY A 226 0.43 9.35 21.53
N GLU A 227 1.60 8.79 21.22
CA GLU A 227 1.71 7.63 20.32
C GLU A 227 1.25 6.35 21.02
N ALA A 228 0.54 5.49 20.28
CA ALA A 228 0.20 4.16 20.72
C ALA A 228 1.41 3.23 20.55
N VAL A 229 1.69 2.46 21.59
CA VAL A 229 2.80 1.50 21.64
C VAL A 229 2.21 0.09 21.53
N VAL A 230 2.51 -0.61 20.44
CA VAL A 230 2.05 -1.98 20.18
C VAL A 230 3.21 -2.94 20.38
N ARG A 231 3.01 -3.98 21.18
CA ARG A 231 4.04 -4.99 21.43
C ARG A 231 3.75 -6.23 20.60
N VAL A 232 4.71 -6.68 19.80
CA VAL A 232 4.54 -7.83 18.90
C VAL A 232 5.56 -8.91 19.18
N PHE A 233 5.19 -10.15 18.91
CA PHE A 233 6.09 -11.30 18.97
C PHE A 233 6.25 -11.93 17.59
N VAL A 234 7.48 -12.27 17.24
CA VAL A 234 7.83 -12.93 15.99
C VAL A 234 8.55 -14.22 16.32
N ARG A 235 8.02 -15.33 15.82
CA ARG A 235 8.49 -16.70 16.09
C ARG A 235 9.79 -16.97 15.34
N ALA A 236 10.66 -17.80 15.91
CA ALA A 236 11.80 -18.34 15.19
C ALA A 236 11.34 -19.32 14.08
N PRO A 237 12.01 -19.35 12.91
CA PRO A 237 13.23 -18.63 12.55
C PRO A 237 13.01 -17.22 11.95
N TYR A 238 11.76 -16.74 11.90
CA TYR A 238 11.39 -15.49 11.22
C TYR A 238 11.87 -14.24 11.96
N ASP A 239 12.10 -14.33 13.26
CA ASP A 239 12.76 -13.29 14.05
C ASP A 239 14.14 -12.90 13.47
N GLY A 240 14.81 -13.85 12.80
CA GLY A 240 16.07 -13.66 12.07
C GLY A 240 15.98 -12.82 10.79
N TYR A 241 14.76 -12.47 10.33
CA TYR A 241 14.56 -11.63 9.14
C TYR A 241 14.47 -10.13 9.47
N ILE A 242 14.33 -9.78 10.75
CA ILE A 242 14.14 -8.41 11.21
C ILE A 242 15.49 -7.81 11.58
N ARG A 243 15.87 -6.75 10.87
CA ARG A 243 17.13 -6.03 11.03
C ARG A 243 16.88 -4.60 11.44
N GLU A 244 17.93 -3.92 11.86
CA GLU A 244 17.88 -2.47 12.01
C GLU A 244 17.48 -1.84 10.65
N GLY A 245 16.35 -1.14 10.59
CA GLY A 245 15.79 -0.61 9.33
C GLY A 245 14.77 -1.50 8.62
N SER A 246 14.30 -2.58 9.24
CA SER A 246 13.03 -3.21 8.85
C SER A 246 11.86 -2.25 9.07
N TYR A 247 10.84 -2.38 8.24
CA TYR A 247 9.61 -1.60 8.35
C TYR A 247 8.44 -2.49 8.71
N PHE A 248 7.53 -1.96 9.52
CA PHE A 248 6.28 -2.59 9.90
C PHE A 248 5.13 -1.72 9.43
N TRP A 249 4.07 -2.31 8.88
CA TRP A 249 2.88 -1.56 8.50
C TRP A 249 1.61 -2.31 8.90
N ASN A 250 0.55 -1.52 9.07
CA ASN A 250 -0.77 -2.06 9.31
C ASN A 250 -1.32 -2.59 7.98
N GLU A 251 -1.58 -3.89 7.97
CA GLU A 251 -2.22 -4.61 6.89
C GLU A 251 -3.72 -4.70 7.22
N SER A 252 -4.47 -3.68 6.83
CA SER A 252 -5.92 -3.64 6.99
C SER A 252 -6.57 -4.42 5.84
N GLY A 253 -7.36 -5.46 6.14
CA GLY A 253 -7.79 -6.42 5.12
C GLY A 253 -8.70 -5.90 3.99
N LEU A 254 -9.13 -4.63 4.02
CA LEU A 254 -9.87 -3.98 2.94
C LEU A 254 -9.16 -2.71 2.47
N ALA A 255 -8.32 -2.84 1.43
CA ALA A 255 -7.78 -1.70 0.70
C ALA A 255 -8.61 -1.51 -0.59
N ILE A 256 -9.44 -0.47 -0.62
CA ILE A 256 -10.09 -0.01 -1.85
C ILE A 256 -9.24 1.12 -2.40
N THR A 257 -8.49 0.84 -3.46
CA THR A 257 -7.72 1.88 -4.15
C THR A 257 -8.41 2.24 -5.46
N ALA A 258 -8.62 3.53 -5.68
CA ALA A 258 -9.14 4.06 -6.94
C ALA A 258 -8.01 4.85 -7.60
N GLY A 259 -7.46 4.31 -8.69
CA GLY A 259 -6.36 4.91 -9.45
C GLY A 259 -6.77 5.29 -10.87
N ALA A 260 -5.81 5.78 -11.64
CA ALA A 260 -5.99 6.04 -13.08
C ALA A 260 -6.32 4.76 -13.87
N GLU A 261 -5.89 3.59 -13.38
CA GLU A 261 -6.16 2.28 -13.96
C GLU A 261 -7.54 1.69 -13.55
N GLY A 262 -8.32 2.41 -12.75
CA GLY A 262 -9.63 1.99 -12.28
C GLY A 262 -9.65 1.64 -10.78
N ILE A 263 -10.64 0.83 -10.38
CA ILE A 263 -10.84 0.41 -8.99
C ILE A 263 -10.12 -0.92 -8.78
N HIS A 264 -9.08 -0.91 -7.93
CA HIS A 264 -8.42 -2.11 -7.44
C HIS A 264 -8.98 -2.45 -6.06
N LEU A 265 -9.50 -3.67 -5.95
CA LEU A 265 -10.01 -4.23 -4.70
C LEU A 265 -9.11 -5.40 -4.32
N GLU A 266 -8.23 -5.19 -3.35
CA GLU A 266 -7.42 -6.27 -2.80
C GLU A 266 -8.20 -6.90 -1.63
N LEU A 267 -8.67 -8.12 -1.85
CA LEU A 267 -9.37 -8.91 -0.85
C LEU A 267 -8.37 -9.90 -0.24
N GLN A 268 -7.84 -9.55 0.93
CA GLN A 268 -7.02 -10.46 1.71
C GLN A 268 -7.89 -11.50 2.43
N SER A 269 -7.25 -12.45 3.14
CA SER A 269 -7.98 -13.49 3.86
C SER A 269 -9.09 -12.91 4.77
N LEU A 270 -10.24 -13.59 4.84
CA LEU A 270 -11.39 -13.17 5.67
C LEU A 270 -11.02 -12.94 7.14
N GLN A 271 -9.97 -13.60 7.64
CA GLN A 271 -9.45 -13.43 8.99
C GLN A 271 -8.76 -12.06 9.17
N ALA A 272 -7.94 -11.62 8.20
CA ALA A 272 -7.27 -10.32 8.21
C ALA A 272 -8.26 -9.15 8.02
N LEU A 273 -9.33 -9.38 7.26
CA LEU A 273 -10.44 -8.45 7.08
C LEU A 273 -11.15 -8.07 8.39
N LEU A 274 -11.20 -8.99 9.37
CA LEU A 274 -11.96 -8.80 10.61
C LEU A 274 -11.10 -8.31 11.79
N ALA A 275 -9.82 -8.70 11.86
CA ALA A 275 -8.97 -8.44 13.02
C ALA A 275 -7.76 -7.51 12.77
N GLY A 276 -7.53 -7.10 11.51
CA GLY A 276 -6.31 -6.39 11.11
C GLY A 276 -5.04 -7.24 11.28
N ALA A 277 -3.98 -6.92 10.56
CA ALA A 277 -2.70 -7.62 10.67
C ALA A 277 -1.53 -6.64 10.67
N VAL A 278 -0.37 -7.07 11.17
CA VAL A 278 0.89 -6.32 11.08
C VAL A 278 1.79 -7.04 10.11
N ALA A 279 2.17 -6.44 9.01
CA ALA A 279 3.15 -7.01 8.09
C ALA A 279 4.52 -6.33 8.28
N PHE A 280 5.59 -7.04 7.93
CA PHE A 280 6.93 -6.46 7.93
C PHE A 280 7.77 -6.88 6.73
N ALA A 281 8.73 -6.03 6.38
CA ALA A 281 9.76 -6.33 5.39
C ALA A 281 11.09 -5.66 5.73
N THR A 282 12.15 -6.29 5.25
CA THR A 282 13.52 -5.76 5.36
C THR A 282 13.97 -5.34 3.96
N PRO A 283 14.10 -4.03 3.73
CA PRO A 283 14.47 -3.50 2.42
C PRO A 283 15.90 -3.94 2.06
N PRO A 284 16.25 -4.05 0.76
CA PRO A 284 17.57 -4.53 0.33
C PRO A 284 18.76 -3.83 1.00
N GLU A 285 18.64 -2.52 1.23
CA GLU A 285 19.68 -1.67 1.82
C GLU A 285 19.88 -1.97 3.32
N ALA A 286 18.85 -2.47 4.01
CA ALA A 286 18.93 -2.86 5.42
C ALA A 286 19.32 -4.34 5.61
N ARG A 287 19.44 -5.14 4.54
CA ARG A 287 19.79 -6.57 4.66
C ARG A 287 21.20 -6.82 5.19
N THR A 288 22.09 -5.83 5.07
CA THR A 288 23.47 -5.89 5.58
C THR A 288 23.60 -5.34 7.00
N LYS A 289 22.56 -4.70 7.53
CA LYS A 289 22.56 -4.15 8.88
C LYS A 289 22.49 -5.26 9.95
N PRO A 290 22.86 -4.97 11.20
CA PRO A 290 22.73 -5.91 12.30
C PRO A 290 21.30 -6.43 12.48
N LEU A 291 21.19 -7.65 13.01
CA LEU A 291 19.92 -8.22 13.42
C LEU A 291 19.35 -7.40 14.59
N ALA A 292 18.06 -7.08 14.53
CA ALA A 292 17.41 -6.29 15.57
C ALA A 292 17.43 -7.05 16.91
N ALA A 293 17.75 -6.35 18.00
CA ALA A 293 17.72 -6.92 19.33
C ALA A 293 16.27 -7.17 19.78
N ALA A 294 16.08 -8.08 20.72
CA ALA A 294 14.77 -8.26 21.36
C ALA A 294 14.40 -6.96 22.10
N GLY A 295 13.18 -6.48 21.88
CA GLY A 295 12.65 -5.23 22.43
C GLY A 295 12.97 -3.99 21.61
N SER A 296 13.61 -4.12 20.45
CA SER A 296 13.87 -2.97 19.57
C SER A 296 12.59 -2.28 19.10
N ASP A 297 12.67 -0.96 19.01
CA ASP A 297 11.60 -0.07 18.58
C ASP A 297 11.55 0.08 17.05
N PHE A 298 10.35 0.07 16.49
CA PHE A 298 10.09 0.30 15.07
C PHE A 298 8.86 1.17 14.87
N PRO A 299 8.81 2.00 13.81
CA PRO A 299 7.58 2.66 13.41
C PRO A 299 6.61 1.64 12.77
N LEU A 300 5.34 1.75 13.13
CA LEU A 300 4.23 1.07 12.48
C LEU A 300 3.48 2.05 11.58
N TYR A 301 3.72 1.91 10.27
CA TYR A 301 3.11 2.72 9.23
C TYR A 301 1.65 2.33 8.99
N SER A 302 0.87 3.24 8.39
CA SER A 302 -0.54 3.02 8.09
C SER A 302 -0.79 1.92 7.07
N ASP A 303 0.15 1.74 6.13
CA ASP A 303 0.05 0.85 4.99
C ASP A 303 1.45 0.62 4.38
N GLU A 304 1.55 -0.34 3.45
CA GLU A 304 2.81 -0.66 2.78
C GLU A 304 3.36 0.56 2.02
N LYS A 305 2.52 1.32 1.31
CA LYS A 305 2.98 2.48 0.52
C LYS A 305 3.65 3.54 1.40
N ALA A 306 3.11 3.80 2.60
CA ALA A 306 3.69 4.69 3.59
C ALA A 306 5.04 4.16 4.10
N ALA A 307 5.13 2.86 4.41
CA ALA A 307 6.38 2.22 4.82
C ALA A 307 7.46 2.29 3.73
N LEU A 308 7.10 2.00 2.47
CA LEU A 308 8.00 2.08 1.34
C LEU A 308 8.43 3.52 1.05
N SER A 309 7.58 4.51 1.31
CA SER A 309 7.91 5.93 1.10
C SER A 309 8.84 6.48 2.18
N ALA A 310 8.73 5.98 3.41
CA ALA A 310 9.62 6.34 4.52
C ALA A 310 11.07 5.89 4.35
N ARG A 311 11.36 4.99 3.39
CA ARG A 311 12.75 4.61 3.04
C ARG A 311 13.58 5.79 2.55
N TYR A 312 12.90 6.79 1.97
CA TYR A 312 13.53 7.99 1.43
C TYR A 312 13.53 9.06 2.51
N THR A 313 14.61 9.09 3.28
CA THR A 313 14.75 9.99 4.43
C THR A 313 15.10 11.42 4.04
N ASN A 314 15.74 11.60 2.88
CA ASN A 314 16.07 12.92 2.37
C ASN A 314 14.88 13.53 1.63
N THR A 315 14.32 14.60 2.19
CA THR A 315 13.20 15.35 1.60
C THR A 315 13.58 16.82 1.45
N ILE A 316 13.19 17.40 0.32
CA ILE A 316 13.31 18.84 0.06
C ILE A 316 11.91 19.42 0.02
N ALA A 317 11.66 20.43 0.85
CA ALA A 317 10.41 21.17 0.83
C ALA A 317 10.38 22.16 -0.35
N LEU A 318 9.33 22.07 -1.15
CA LEU A 318 9.04 22.95 -2.28
C LEU A 318 7.70 23.65 -2.05
N LEU A 319 7.60 24.86 -2.59
CA LEU A 319 6.40 25.67 -2.55
C LEU A 319 6.04 26.10 -3.98
N VAL A 320 4.78 25.90 -4.35
CA VAL A 320 4.21 26.46 -5.58
C VAL A 320 2.97 27.28 -5.22
N ARG A 321 2.78 28.42 -5.87
CA ARG A 321 1.61 29.29 -5.68
C ARG A 321 0.71 29.20 -6.90
N PHE A 322 -0.45 28.59 -6.77
CA PHE A 322 -1.43 28.53 -7.85
C PHE A 322 -2.44 29.69 -7.75
N GLN A 323 -2.83 30.24 -8.90
CA GLN A 323 -3.83 31.30 -8.99
C GLN A 323 -5.24 30.79 -9.36
N GLY A 324 -5.35 29.52 -9.76
CA GLY A 324 -6.59 28.86 -10.14
C GLY A 324 -7.16 27.94 -9.05
N SER A 325 -8.22 27.22 -9.42
CA SER A 325 -8.83 26.21 -8.56
C SER A 325 -7.88 25.04 -8.32
N VAL A 326 -7.63 24.72 -7.05
CA VAL A 326 -6.92 23.49 -6.63
C VAL A 326 -7.90 22.38 -6.23
N ARG A 327 -9.19 22.50 -6.57
CA ARG A 327 -10.22 21.53 -6.19
C ARG A 327 -9.85 20.15 -6.73
N GLY A 328 -9.73 19.18 -5.83
CA GLY A 328 -9.30 17.81 -6.15
C GLY A 328 -7.84 17.53 -5.78
N LEU A 329 -7.06 18.56 -5.40
CA LEU A 329 -5.74 18.39 -4.81
C LEU A 329 -5.86 18.20 -3.29
N ALA A 330 -5.38 17.07 -2.79
CA ALA A 330 -5.40 16.74 -1.38
C ALA A 330 -3.97 16.62 -0.82
N VAL A 331 -3.84 16.73 0.50
CA VAL A 331 -2.59 16.34 1.19
C VAL A 331 -2.34 14.85 0.94
N GLY A 332 -1.11 14.48 0.61
CA GLY A 332 -0.71 13.16 0.13
C GLY A 332 -0.87 12.93 -1.38
N ALA A 333 -1.39 13.91 -2.14
CA ALA A 333 -1.43 13.82 -3.60
C ALA A 333 -0.01 13.67 -4.16
N PRO A 334 0.20 12.82 -5.18
CA PRO A 334 1.53 12.56 -5.69
C PRO A 334 2.12 13.81 -6.36
N VAL A 335 3.44 13.94 -6.25
CA VAL A 335 4.23 14.85 -7.08
C VAL A 335 5.04 14.02 -8.05
N GLU A 336 4.89 14.28 -9.33
CA GLU A 336 5.44 13.46 -10.39
C GLU A 336 6.31 14.26 -11.34
N ILE A 337 7.35 13.63 -11.87
CA ILE A 337 8.12 14.13 -13.01
C ILE A 337 8.11 13.03 -14.07
N PHE A 338 7.70 13.36 -15.29
CA PHE A 338 7.56 12.39 -16.39
C PHE A 338 6.74 11.12 -16.03
N GLY A 339 5.71 11.28 -15.17
CA GLY A 339 4.85 10.18 -14.71
C GLY A 339 5.44 9.31 -13.60
N ILE A 340 6.60 9.68 -13.05
CA ILE A 340 7.24 8.96 -11.93
C ILE A 340 7.01 9.76 -10.64
N GLN A 341 6.41 9.13 -9.63
CA GLN A 341 6.23 9.77 -8.33
C GLN A 341 7.57 10.00 -7.63
N ILE A 342 7.89 11.27 -7.40
CA ILE A 342 9.11 11.74 -6.74
C ILE A 342 8.82 12.43 -5.39
N GLY A 343 7.54 12.60 -5.04
CA GLY A 343 7.17 13.32 -3.84
C GLY A 343 5.68 13.26 -3.53
N GLU A 344 5.25 14.09 -2.59
CA GLU A 344 3.86 14.22 -2.16
C GLU A 344 3.54 15.62 -1.66
N VAL A 345 2.27 16.01 -1.80
CA VAL A 345 1.73 17.27 -1.28
C VAL A 345 1.63 17.19 0.24
N THR A 346 2.26 18.12 0.94
CA THR A 346 2.27 18.17 2.41
C THR A 346 1.25 19.16 2.96
N GLU A 347 0.91 20.21 2.20
CA GLU A 347 0.00 21.25 2.66
C GLU A 347 -0.68 21.98 1.51
N VAL A 348 -1.96 22.29 1.67
CA VAL A 348 -2.75 23.14 0.75
C VAL A 348 -3.49 24.19 1.58
N LYS A 349 -3.17 25.47 1.37
CA LYS A 349 -3.82 26.58 2.09
C LYS A 349 -4.17 27.72 1.14
N LEU A 350 -5.30 28.37 1.40
CA LEU A 350 -5.66 29.63 0.75
C LEU A 350 -4.97 30.77 1.51
N GLN A 351 -4.25 31.62 0.81
CA GLN A 351 -3.58 32.79 1.39
C GLN A 351 -4.07 34.05 0.68
N TYR A 352 -4.22 35.12 1.47
CA TYR A 352 -4.45 36.46 0.94
C TYR A 352 -3.17 37.27 1.16
N ASP A 353 -2.55 37.70 0.06
CA ASP A 353 -1.44 38.64 0.09
C ASP A 353 -2.01 40.05 0.24
N PHE A 354 -1.92 40.62 1.44
CA PHE A 354 -2.42 41.98 1.73
C PHE A 354 -1.65 43.08 0.98
N VAL A 355 -0.41 42.83 0.56
CA VAL A 355 0.42 43.80 -0.17
C VAL A 355 0.03 43.81 -1.64
N LYS A 356 -0.07 42.62 -2.25
CA LYS A 356 -0.43 42.47 -3.66
C LYS A 356 -1.94 42.51 -3.89
N LYS A 357 -2.74 42.40 -2.83
CA LYS A 357 -4.21 42.26 -2.84
C LYS A 357 -4.68 41.09 -3.71
N THR A 358 -3.88 40.04 -3.76
CA THR A 358 -4.16 38.83 -4.53
C THR A 358 -4.48 37.67 -3.60
N LEU A 359 -5.43 36.84 -4.03
CA LEU A 359 -5.71 35.56 -3.42
C LEU A 359 -4.90 34.50 -4.18
N ASP A 360 -4.07 33.75 -3.48
CA ASP A 360 -3.33 32.63 -4.06
C ASP A 360 -3.43 31.39 -3.18
N VAL A 361 -3.14 30.24 -3.78
CA VAL A 361 -3.13 28.96 -3.09
C VAL A 361 -1.69 28.47 -3.02
N PRO A 362 -0.94 28.83 -1.95
CA PRO A 362 0.32 28.18 -1.65
C PRO A 362 0.11 26.69 -1.36
N VAL A 363 0.77 25.87 -2.15
CA VAL A 363 0.83 24.42 -1.97
C VAL A 363 2.26 24.04 -1.63
N ARG A 364 2.45 23.46 -0.45
CA ARG A 364 3.73 22.87 -0.05
C ARG A 364 3.74 21.40 -0.41
N PHE A 365 4.88 20.93 -0.89
CA PHE A 365 5.09 19.53 -1.22
C PHE A 365 6.54 19.16 -0.98
N SER A 366 6.78 17.89 -0.63
CA SER A 366 8.12 17.36 -0.43
C SER A 366 8.53 16.51 -1.62
N VAL A 367 9.74 16.72 -2.12
CA VAL A 367 10.37 15.85 -3.13
C VAL A 367 11.51 15.07 -2.49
N GLN A 368 11.67 13.82 -2.92
CA GLN A 368 12.66 12.87 -2.45
C GLN A 368 13.75 12.67 -3.52
N PRO A 369 14.90 13.37 -3.45
CA PRO A 369 15.97 13.28 -4.46
C PRO A 369 16.50 11.88 -4.67
N ASP A 370 16.45 11.06 -3.63
CA ASP A 370 16.98 9.70 -3.65
C ASP A 370 16.22 8.80 -4.64
N ARG A 371 14.99 9.18 -5.04
CA ARG A 371 14.21 8.50 -6.08
C ARG A 371 14.73 8.73 -7.51
N ILE A 372 15.47 9.81 -7.74
CA ILE A 372 15.99 10.22 -9.06
C ILE A 372 17.52 10.19 -9.14
N SER A 373 18.19 9.99 -8.01
CA SER A 373 19.65 9.97 -7.93
C SER A 373 20.23 8.64 -8.42
N ALA A 374 21.40 8.69 -9.04
CA ALA A 374 22.12 7.48 -9.44
C ALA A 374 22.47 6.63 -8.19
N PRO A 375 22.44 5.29 -8.27
CA PRO A 375 22.84 4.43 -7.18
C PRO A 375 24.23 4.79 -6.62
N GLY A 376 24.32 5.03 -5.32
CA GLY A 376 25.58 5.41 -4.65
C GLY A 376 25.93 6.90 -4.72
N ALA A 377 25.06 7.76 -5.29
CA ALA A 377 25.22 9.19 -5.19
C ALA A 377 25.15 9.64 -3.72
N PRO A 378 25.97 10.62 -3.29
CA PRO A 378 25.87 11.19 -1.96
C PRO A 378 24.48 11.85 -1.78
N PRO A 379 23.94 11.86 -0.53
CA PRO A 379 22.65 12.47 -0.24
C PRO A 379 22.66 13.94 -0.69
N THR A 380 21.60 14.33 -1.38
CA THR A 380 21.48 15.70 -1.91
C THR A 380 21.22 16.67 -0.76
N THR A 381 22.14 17.59 -0.49
CA THR A 381 21.95 18.65 0.50
C THR A 381 20.93 19.70 0.01
N PRO A 382 20.24 20.43 0.91
CA PRO A 382 19.29 21.48 0.52
C PRO A 382 19.90 22.55 -0.41
N GLU A 383 21.16 22.90 -0.20
CA GLU A 383 21.91 23.87 -1.01
C GLU A 383 22.12 23.37 -2.44
N ARG A 384 22.56 22.11 -2.59
CA ARG A 384 22.80 21.48 -3.89
C ARG A 384 21.50 21.20 -4.63
N ALA A 385 20.44 20.90 -3.89
CA ALA A 385 19.08 20.82 -4.42
C ALA A 385 18.62 22.16 -4.99
N LEU A 386 18.82 23.25 -4.24
CA LEU A 386 18.46 24.60 -4.67
C LEU A 386 19.22 25.01 -5.94
N GLU A 387 20.52 24.74 -6.01
CA GLU A 387 21.33 25.00 -7.21
C GLU A 387 20.84 24.18 -8.42
N SER A 388 20.59 22.88 -8.21
CA SER A 388 20.07 22.00 -9.26
C SER A 388 18.69 22.46 -9.75
N LEU A 389 17.77 22.79 -8.83
CA LEU A 389 16.45 23.31 -9.17
C LEU A 389 16.52 24.65 -9.90
N ARG A 390 17.44 25.54 -9.53
CA ARG A 390 17.70 26.79 -10.27
C ARG A 390 18.10 26.50 -11.72
N ALA A 391 19.04 25.58 -11.91
CA ALA A 391 19.48 25.16 -13.25
C ALA A 391 18.34 24.51 -14.06
N LEU A 392 17.48 23.72 -13.42
CA LEU A 392 16.32 23.09 -14.08
C LEU A 392 15.21 24.11 -14.39
N SER A 393 14.95 25.07 -13.50
CA SER A 393 13.99 26.17 -13.74
C SER A 393 14.44 27.08 -14.87
N ALA A 394 15.76 27.34 -14.99
CA ALA A 394 16.34 28.06 -16.12
C ALA A 394 16.14 27.32 -17.46
N LYS A 395 16.02 25.99 -17.44
CA LYS A 395 15.66 25.17 -18.60
C LYS A 395 14.14 25.00 -18.80
N GLY A 396 13.33 25.70 -18.02
CA GLY A 396 11.87 25.71 -18.16
C GLY A 396 11.10 24.77 -17.24
N LEU A 397 11.71 24.22 -16.17
CA LEU A 397 10.98 23.40 -15.19
C LEU A 397 9.88 24.21 -14.49
N ARG A 398 8.62 23.80 -14.62
CA ARG A 398 7.46 24.40 -13.94
C ARG A 398 6.62 23.33 -13.26
N ALA A 399 5.92 23.74 -12.21
CA ALA A 399 4.91 22.92 -11.55
C ALA A 399 3.53 23.20 -12.16
N GLN A 400 2.83 22.16 -12.60
CA GLN A 400 1.50 22.27 -13.19
C GLN A 400 0.53 21.36 -12.44
N LEU A 401 -0.71 21.81 -12.22
CA LEU A 401 -1.78 20.92 -11.77
C LEU A 401 -2.31 20.12 -12.95
N ARG A 402 -2.29 18.79 -12.81
CA ARG A 402 -2.87 17.87 -13.78
C ARG A 402 -3.88 16.94 -13.10
N THR A 403 -4.82 16.44 -13.89
CA THR A 403 -5.85 15.52 -13.42
C THR A 403 -5.27 14.10 -13.38
N ALA A 404 -5.21 13.50 -12.19
CA ALA A 404 -4.83 12.10 -12.02
C ALA A 404 -6.00 11.16 -12.38
N ASN A 405 -7.23 11.55 -12.05
CA ASN A 405 -8.41 10.76 -12.32
C ASN A 405 -9.57 11.65 -12.79
N TYR A 406 -9.97 11.47 -14.05
CA TYR A 406 -11.04 12.24 -14.68
C TYR A 406 -12.44 11.94 -14.10
N LEU A 407 -12.63 10.78 -13.48
CA LEU A 407 -13.92 10.40 -12.88
C LEU A 407 -14.13 11.07 -11.51
N THR A 408 -13.09 11.09 -10.68
CA THR A 408 -13.16 11.68 -9.32
C THR A 408 -12.75 13.15 -9.29
N GLY A 409 -12.09 13.64 -10.34
CA GLY A 409 -11.51 14.98 -10.41
C GLY A 409 -10.26 15.14 -9.53
N GLN A 410 -9.62 14.04 -9.13
CA GLN A 410 -8.41 14.09 -8.31
C GLN A 410 -7.25 14.72 -9.09
N LEU A 411 -6.54 15.64 -8.45
CA LEU A 411 -5.39 16.34 -9.01
C LEU A 411 -4.08 15.83 -8.43
N TYR A 412 -3.00 16.02 -9.17
CA TYR A 412 -1.62 15.84 -8.74
C TYR A 412 -0.75 17.01 -9.24
N ILE A 413 0.47 17.12 -8.69
CA ILE A 413 1.44 18.12 -9.16
C ILE A 413 2.39 17.45 -10.16
N ALA A 414 2.37 17.90 -11.40
CA ALA A 414 3.34 17.53 -12.42
C ALA A 414 4.48 18.56 -12.44
N LEU A 415 5.72 18.10 -12.31
CA LEU A 415 6.91 18.88 -12.65
C LEU A 415 7.29 18.56 -14.09
N ASP A 416 7.30 19.55 -14.97
CA ASP A 416 7.55 19.35 -16.41
C ASP A 416 8.33 20.52 -17.02
N PHE A 417 8.92 20.31 -18.18
CA PHE A 417 9.72 21.32 -18.89
C PHE A 417 8.91 21.97 -20.00
N PHE A 418 8.80 23.29 -19.95
CA PHE A 418 8.06 24.08 -20.93
C PHE A 418 9.03 24.98 -21.70
N ALA A 419 9.16 24.75 -23.01
CA ALA A 419 10.11 25.46 -23.87
C ALA A 419 9.85 26.98 -23.91
N ASP A 420 8.58 27.40 -23.85
CA ASP A 420 8.17 28.81 -23.90
C ASP A 420 8.00 29.45 -22.51
N ALA A 421 8.46 28.79 -21.45
CA ALA A 421 8.31 29.32 -20.10
C ALA A 421 9.14 30.59 -19.90
N LYS A 422 8.47 31.68 -19.47
CA LYS A 422 9.15 32.92 -19.06
C LYS A 422 10.16 32.63 -17.95
N PRO A 423 11.35 33.26 -17.93
CA PRO A 423 12.31 33.09 -16.85
C PRO A 423 11.66 33.29 -15.47
N ALA A 424 11.88 32.34 -14.57
CA ALA A 424 11.36 32.39 -13.22
C ALA A 424 12.51 32.27 -12.22
N GLU A 425 12.64 33.27 -11.35
CA GLU A 425 13.61 33.23 -10.26
C GLU A 425 13.14 32.24 -9.19
N ILE A 426 14.01 31.29 -8.84
CA ILE A 426 13.80 30.46 -7.65
C ILE A 426 14.23 31.26 -6.43
N SER A 427 13.26 31.53 -5.57
CA SER A 427 13.46 32.14 -4.25
C SER A 427 13.26 31.10 -3.15
N GLU A 428 13.77 31.39 -1.97
CA GLU A 428 13.47 30.62 -0.76
C GLU A 428 12.46 31.41 0.07
N SER A 429 11.40 30.75 0.51
CA SER A 429 10.36 31.37 1.34
C SER A 429 9.96 30.37 2.41
N ASP A 430 10.08 30.76 3.69
CA ASP A 430 9.60 29.98 4.83
C ASP A 430 10.16 28.52 4.85
N GLY A 431 11.46 28.38 4.61
CA GLY A 431 12.16 27.09 4.59
C GLY A 431 11.78 26.15 3.43
N ALA A 432 11.08 26.67 2.40
CA ALA A 432 10.79 25.94 1.17
C ALA A 432 11.30 26.69 -0.07
N ILE A 433 11.71 25.92 -1.07
CA ILE A 433 12.17 26.44 -2.35
C ILE A 433 10.94 26.74 -3.22
N VAL A 434 10.80 27.99 -3.67
CA VAL A 434 9.65 28.43 -4.47
C VAL A 434 9.89 28.09 -5.94
N ILE A 435 9.00 27.28 -6.52
CA ILE A 435 8.99 26.96 -7.94
C ILE A 435 7.82 27.67 -8.64
N ALA A 436 8.05 28.12 -9.87
CA ALA A 436 7.02 28.76 -10.66
C ALA A 436 5.96 27.75 -11.15
N SER A 437 4.70 28.17 -11.06
CA SER A 437 3.57 27.42 -11.58
C SER A 437 3.34 27.67 -13.07
N GLN A 438 2.79 26.68 -13.75
CA GLN A 438 2.15 26.82 -15.06
C GLN A 438 0.63 26.64 -14.90
N PRO A 439 -0.22 27.39 -15.63
CA PRO A 439 -1.66 27.16 -15.64
C PRO A 439 -2.01 25.72 -16.01
N SER A 440 -3.12 25.21 -15.48
CA SER A 440 -3.59 23.87 -15.84
C SER A 440 -4.03 23.80 -17.31
N ASP A 441 -4.11 22.59 -17.88
CA ASP A 441 -4.52 22.42 -19.29
C ASP A 441 -5.95 22.89 -19.53
N LEU A 442 -6.86 22.63 -18.58
CA LEU A 442 -8.25 23.06 -18.66
C LEU A 442 -8.38 24.59 -18.59
N GLU A 443 -7.62 25.23 -17.70
CA GLU A 443 -7.56 26.69 -17.59
C GLU A 443 -6.99 27.32 -18.87
N SER A 444 -5.95 26.72 -19.43
CA SER A 444 -5.35 27.14 -20.70
C SER A 444 -6.37 27.05 -21.85
N LEU A 445 -7.18 25.99 -21.91
CA LEU A 445 -8.26 25.85 -22.89
C LEU A 445 -9.32 26.95 -22.72
N THR A 446 -9.76 27.22 -21.50
CA THR A 446 -10.74 28.29 -21.24
C THR A 446 -10.20 29.66 -21.65
N HIS A 447 -8.94 29.95 -21.36
CA HIS A 447 -8.29 31.19 -21.79
C HIS A 447 -8.15 31.29 -23.31
N MET A 448 -7.89 30.18 -24.01
CA MET A 448 -7.90 30.15 -25.46
C MET A 448 -9.29 30.45 -26.03
N LEU A 449 -10.35 29.84 -25.47
CA LEU A 449 -11.74 30.11 -25.87
C LEU A 449 -12.14 31.56 -25.63
N ASP A 450 -11.80 32.14 -24.47
CA ASP A 450 -12.03 33.56 -24.18
C ASP A 450 -11.28 34.48 -25.12
N THR A 451 -10.08 34.10 -25.52
CA THR A 451 -9.25 34.89 -26.45
C THR A 451 -9.81 34.82 -27.86
N VAL A 452 -10.28 33.65 -28.30
CA VAL A 452 -10.96 33.48 -29.59
C VAL A 452 -12.29 34.23 -29.60
N GLY A 453 -13.10 34.13 -28.54
CA GLY A 453 -14.35 34.86 -28.38
C GLY A 453 -14.14 36.37 -28.48
N ARG A 454 -13.20 36.92 -27.71
CA ARG A 454 -12.87 38.35 -27.77
C ARG A 454 -12.30 38.79 -29.13
N LYS A 455 -11.53 37.93 -29.80
CA LYS A 455 -11.04 38.21 -31.15
C LYS A 455 -12.17 38.15 -32.19
N LEU A 456 -13.18 37.29 -31.98
CA LEU A 456 -14.36 37.18 -32.82
C LEU A 456 -15.29 38.40 -32.64
N ASP A 457 -15.49 38.85 -31.39
CA ASP A 457 -16.22 40.08 -31.09
C ASP A 457 -15.53 41.33 -31.68
N ALA A 458 -14.19 41.30 -31.78
CA ALA A 458 -13.41 42.36 -32.39
C ALA A 458 -13.42 42.33 -33.93
N VAL A 459 -14.08 41.35 -34.57
CA VAL A 459 -14.29 41.34 -36.02
C VAL A 459 -15.34 42.41 -36.35
N PRO A 460 -14.99 43.47 -37.11
CA PRO A 460 -15.92 44.56 -37.37
C PRO A 460 -16.91 44.15 -38.47
N ILE A 461 -17.95 43.40 -38.10
CA ILE A 461 -19.01 42.96 -39.02
C ILE A 461 -19.68 44.16 -39.69
N GLU A 462 -19.77 45.30 -39.01
CA GLU A 462 -20.30 46.56 -39.54
C GLU A 462 -19.43 47.13 -40.68
N ARG A 463 -18.11 46.97 -40.60
CA ARG A 463 -17.20 47.37 -41.69
C ARG A 463 -17.31 46.41 -42.87
N ILE A 464 -17.53 45.13 -42.61
CA ILE A 464 -17.77 44.13 -43.66
C ILE A 464 -19.10 44.43 -44.37
N ALA A 465 -20.17 44.72 -43.63
CA ALA A 465 -21.47 45.09 -44.17
C ALA A 465 -21.42 46.41 -44.95
N GLY A 466 -20.78 47.46 -44.41
CA GLY A 466 -20.62 48.74 -45.11
C GLY A 466 -19.80 48.63 -46.40
N ASN A 467 -18.75 47.80 -46.41
CA ASN A 467 -17.98 47.51 -47.62
C ASN A 467 -18.77 46.65 -48.63
N LEU A 468 -19.62 45.74 -48.15
CA LEU A 468 -20.51 44.95 -49.00
C LEU A 468 -21.58 45.83 -49.66
N ASP A 469 -22.17 46.76 -48.93
CA ASP A 469 -23.11 47.75 -49.45
C ASP A 469 -22.45 48.67 -50.49
N ALA A 470 -21.23 49.12 -50.23
CA ALA A 470 -20.45 49.91 -51.19
C ALA A 470 -20.09 49.11 -52.46
N THR A 471 -19.77 47.82 -52.31
CA THR A 471 -19.48 46.91 -53.42
C THR A 471 -20.74 46.59 -54.22
N LEU A 472 -21.88 46.37 -53.55
CA LEU A 472 -23.18 46.15 -54.19
C LEU A 472 -23.68 47.42 -54.89
N ALA A 473 -23.46 48.60 -54.31
CA ALA A 473 -23.74 49.88 -54.95
C ALA A 473 -22.87 50.07 -56.21
N ALA A 474 -21.56 49.80 -56.12
CA ALA A 474 -20.64 49.84 -57.25
C ALA A 474 -21.04 48.84 -58.36
N LEU A 475 -21.40 47.61 -57.98
CA LEU A 475 -21.91 46.58 -58.89
C LEU A 475 -23.24 46.98 -59.52
N ASN A 476 -24.14 47.67 -58.81
CA ASN A 476 -25.40 48.15 -59.37
C ASN A 476 -25.19 49.27 -60.41
N THR A 477 -24.19 50.15 -60.20
CA THR A 477 -23.76 51.14 -61.20
C THR A 477 -23.10 50.50 -62.41
N ILE A 478 -22.27 49.46 -62.22
CA ILE A 478 -21.63 48.74 -63.33
C ILE A 478 -22.67 47.90 -64.08
N ALA A 479 -23.60 47.25 -63.37
CA ALA A 479 -24.69 46.44 -63.93
C ALA A 479 -25.63 47.24 -64.84
N ASN A 480 -25.88 48.51 -64.49
CA ASN A 480 -26.69 49.44 -65.27
C ASN A 480 -25.84 50.41 -66.12
N GLY A 481 -24.52 50.24 -66.13
CA GLY A 481 -23.59 51.10 -66.84
C GLY A 481 -23.60 50.83 -68.35
N PRO A 482 -23.47 51.87 -69.19
CA PRO A 482 -23.42 51.71 -70.64
C PRO A 482 -22.25 50.82 -71.10
N GLU A 483 -21.14 50.75 -70.35
CA GLU A 483 -20.01 49.89 -70.68
C GLU A 483 -20.31 48.39 -70.52
N LEU A 484 -21.06 47.97 -69.48
CA LEU A 484 -21.41 46.55 -69.32
C LEU A 484 -22.46 46.12 -70.33
N LYS A 485 -23.41 47.00 -70.67
CA LYS A 485 -24.38 46.73 -71.73
C LYS A 485 -23.68 46.62 -73.09
N ALA A 486 -22.66 47.44 -73.34
CA ALA A 486 -21.80 47.34 -74.50
C ALA A 486 -20.98 46.03 -74.50
N ALA A 487 -20.37 45.65 -73.37
CA ALA A 487 -19.59 44.43 -73.23
C ALA A 487 -20.44 43.15 -73.36
N LEU A 488 -21.64 43.13 -72.78
CA LEU A 488 -22.61 42.03 -72.93
C LEU A 488 -23.13 41.95 -74.37
N SER A 489 -23.36 43.09 -75.04
CA SER A 489 -23.74 43.10 -76.45
C SER A 489 -22.62 42.63 -77.37
N ALA A 490 -21.36 42.98 -77.06
CA ALA A 490 -20.18 42.50 -77.77
C ALA A 490 -19.97 41.00 -77.54
N SER A 491 -20.12 40.51 -76.31
CA SER A 491 -19.99 39.09 -75.98
C SER A 491 -21.12 38.24 -76.59
N ALA A 492 -22.35 38.76 -76.64
CA ALA A 492 -23.46 38.13 -77.34
C ALA A 492 -23.22 38.07 -78.85
N ALA A 493 -22.63 39.13 -79.43
CA ALA A 493 -22.19 39.12 -80.82
C ALA A 493 -21.08 38.08 -81.06
N THR A 494 -20.08 37.99 -80.19
CA THR A 494 -19.02 36.98 -80.26
C THR A 494 -19.57 35.56 -80.11
N MET A 495 -20.53 35.32 -79.21
CA MET A 495 -21.20 34.01 -79.08
C MET A 495 -22.00 33.65 -80.33
N ALA A 496 -22.68 34.61 -80.96
CA ALA A 496 -23.36 34.38 -82.22
C ALA A 496 -22.36 34.06 -83.36
N THR A 497 -21.20 34.71 -83.38
CA THR A 497 -20.10 34.41 -84.31
C THR A 497 -19.51 33.01 -84.05
N ALA A 498 -19.30 32.65 -82.78
CA ALA A 498 -18.79 31.33 -82.38
C ALA A 498 -19.78 30.20 -82.69
N GLN A 499 -21.08 30.38 -82.45
CA GLN A 499 -22.11 29.43 -82.86
C GLN A 499 -22.21 29.30 -84.39
N SER A 500 -22.07 30.40 -85.13
CA SER A 500 -22.05 30.39 -86.59
C SER A 500 -20.81 29.69 -87.17
N LEU A 501 -19.67 29.75 -86.45
CA LEU A 501 -18.45 29.03 -86.79
C LEU A 501 -18.56 27.54 -86.47
N LEU A 502 -19.08 27.17 -85.29
CA LEU A 502 -19.32 25.78 -84.91
C LEU A 502 -20.30 25.09 -85.86
N HIS A 503 -21.37 25.77 -86.28
CA HIS A 503 -22.32 25.23 -87.24
C HIS A 503 -21.72 25.02 -88.64
N ARG A 504 -20.68 25.79 -89.03
CA ARG A 504 -19.99 25.65 -90.32
C ARG A 504 -18.83 24.66 -90.30
N VAL A 505 -18.22 24.42 -89.14
CA VAL A 505 -17.20 23.38 -88.95
C VAL A 505 -17.83 21.97 -89.00
N ASP A 506 -19.09 21.84 -88.58
CA ASP A 506 -19.83 20.58 -88.59
C ASP A 506 -20.24 20.11 -90.00
N THR A 507 -20.24 21.00 -91.01
CA THR A 507 -20.77 20.68 -92.36
C THR A 507 -19.73 20.59 -93.48
N ASP A 508 -18.52 21.16 -93.35
CA ASP A 508 -17.43 20.96 -94.33
C ASP A 508 -16.06 21.30 -93.71
N ALA A 509 -15.28 20.27 -93.34
CA ALA A 509 -14.01 20.43 -92.62
C ALA A 509 -12.83 20.97 -93.47
N THR A 510 -12.96 21.05 -94.79
CA THR A 510 -11.82 21.30 -95.69
C THR A 510 -11.47 22.78 -95.93
N PRO A 511 -12.37 23.79 -95.83
CA PRO A 511 -12.00 25.20 -95.98
C PRO A 511 -11.54 25.89 -94.69
N ALA A 512 -11.69 25.25 -93.52
CA ALA A 512 -11.40 25.85 -92.21
C ALA A 512 -9.90 26.20 -92.03
N LEU A 513 -9.01 25.38 -92.60
CA LEU A 513 -7.55 25.57 -92.51
C LEU A 513 -7.07 26.83 -93.26
N LYS A 514 -7.78 27.28 -94.30
CA LYS A 514 -7.39 28.49 -95.06
C LYS A 514 -7.69 29.81 -94.34
N ARG A 515 -8.44 29.80 -93.23
CA ARG A 515 -8.84 31.02 -92.49
C ARG A 515 -8.10 31.22 -91.17
N LEU A 516 -7.16 30.34 -90.83
CA LEU A 516 -6.30 30.47 -89.65
C LEU A 516 -5.54 31.82 -89.54
N PRO A 517 -5.08 32.46 -90.63
CA PRO A 517 -4.44 33.77 -90.53
C PRO A 517 -5.40 34.91 -90.16
N ALA A 518 -6.70 34.79 -90.49
CA ALA A 518 -7.69 35.80 -90.12
C ALA A 518 -8.08 35.69 -88.64
N LEU A 519 -8.16 34.45 -88.12
CA LEU A 519 -8.37 34.16 -86.70
C LEU A 519 -7.24 34.72 -85.82
N SER A 520 -5.99 34.67 -86.29
CA SER A 520 -4.87 35.23 -85.53
C SER A 520 -4.91 36.77 -85.49
N ALA A 521 -5.34 37.42 -86.58
CA ALA A 521 -5.52 38.87 -86.63
C ALA A 521 -6.68 39.34 -85.73
N GLU A 522 -7.77 38.59 -85.66
CA GLU A 522 -8.93 38.90 -84.82
C GLU A 522 -8.63 38.66 -83.32
N LEU A 523 -7.84 37.63 -83.00
CA LEU A 523 -7.28 37.43 -81.65
C LEU A 523 -6.33 38.55 -81.23
N GLN A 524 -5.49 39.05 -82.14
CA GLN A 524 -4.62 40.20 -81.86
C GLN A 524 -5.44 41.48 -81.62
N ALA A 525 -6.48 41.74 -82.42
CA ALA A 525 -7.36 42.89 -82.21
C ALA A 525 -8.13 42.81 -80.87
N THR A 526 -8.49 41.61 -80.45
CA THR A 526 -9.15 41.35 -79.15
C THR A 526 -8.17 41.54 -77.99
N LEU A 527 -6.92 41.09 -78.14
CA LEU A 527 -5.85 41.33 -77.16
C LEU A 527 -5.51 42.82 -77.04
N ASP A 528 -5.50 43.58 -78.15
CA ASP A 528 -5.33 45.03 -78.12
C ASP A 528 -6.51 45.78 -77.46
N HIS A 529 -7.72 45.22 -77.51
CA HIS A 529 -8.87 45.74 -76.78
C HIS A 529 -8.78 45.44 -75.28
N ALA A 530 -8.37 44.22 -74.91
CA ALA A 530 -8.12 43.85 -73.53
C ALA A 530 -6.98 44.66 -72.90
N ASN A 531 -5.93 44.96 -73.66
CA ASN A 531 -4.80 45.76 -73.19
C ASN A 531 -5.19 47.22 -72.97
N ARG A 532 -6.09 47.78 -73.80
CA ARG A 532 -6.66 49.12 -73.61
C ARG A 532 -7.57 49.21 -72.39
N LEU A 533 -8.30 48.14 -72.05
CA LEU A 533 -9.08 48.06 -70.81
C LEU A 533 -8.19 48.05 -69.56
N MET A 534 -7.03 47.37 -69.60
CA MET A 534 -6.06 47.41 -68.50
C MET A 534 -5.49 48.82 -68.26
N ILE A 535 -5.16 49.54 -69.32
CA ILE A 535 -4.66 50.93 -69.24
C ILE A 535 -5.77 51.88 -68.71
N GLY A 536 -7.02 51.63 -69.05
CA GLY A 536 -8.17 52.38 -68.51
C GLY A 536 -8.43 52.15 -67.01
N MET A 537 -8.02 51.00 -66.48
CA MET A 537 -8.17 50.67 -65.06
C MET A 537 -7.06 51.25 -64.17
N GLU A 538 -5.87 51.56 -64.70
CA GLU A 538 -4.82 52.26 -63.94
C GLU A 538 -5.17 53.71 -63.62
N ALA A 539 -6.09 54.32 -64.37
CA ALA A 539 -6.52 55.71 -64.17
C ALA A 539 -7.65 55.88 -63.13
N GLY A 540 -8.24 54.79 -62.63
CA GLY A 540 -9.37 54.84 -61.70
C GLY A 540 -9.28 53.78 -60.61
N TYR A 541 -9.05 54.25 -59.37
CA TYR A 541 -9.05 53.52 -58.09
C TYR A 541 -7.72 52.93 -57.63
N GLY A 542 -7.21 53.48 -56.53
CA GLY A 542 -6.01 53.02 -55.83
C GLY A 542 -6.29 51.97 -54.75
N GLY A 543 -5.29 51.12 -54.53
CA GLY A 543 -5.01 50.50 -53.23
C GLY A 543 -5.63 49.12 -52.95
N ALA A 544 -4.84 48.07 -53.22
CA ALA A 544 -4.83 46.79 -52.49
C ALA A 544 -6.03 45.82 -52.57
N SER A 545 -6.56 45.54 -53.76
CA SER A 545 -7.33 44.31 -54.02
C SER A 545 -6.42 43.20 -54.58
N PRO A 546 -6.62 41.90 -54.24
CA PRO A 546 -5.85 40.78 -54.82
C PRO A 546 -6.13 40.53 -56.32
N LEU A 547 -7.21 41.11 -56.85
CA LEU A 547 -7.70 40.94 -58.22
C LEU A 547 -6.64 41.13 -59.34
N PRO A 548 -5.72 42.11 -59.29
CA PRO A 548 -4.71 42.29 -60.33
C PRO A 548 -3.76 41.10 -60.44
N ARG A 549 -3.40 40.46 -59.31
CA ARG A 549 -2.50 39.30 -59.30
C ARG A 549 -3.15 38.04 -59.84
N ASP A 550 -4.44 37.86 -59.57
CA ASP A 550 -5.19 36.72 -60.09
C ASP A 550 -5.49 36.89 -61.58
N LEU A 551 -5.73 38.13 -62.04
CA LEU A 551 -5.92 38.44 -63.46
C LEU A 551 -4.62 38.34 -64.27
N GLU A 552 -3.48 38.78 -63.70
CA GLU A 552 -2.16 38.60 -64.31
C GLU A 552 -1.81 37.11 -64.49
N ARG A 553 -2.13 36.28 -63.49
CA ARG A 553 -2.04 34.82 -63.61
C ARG A 553 -2.95 34.27 -64.69
N LEU A 554 -4.18 34.76 -64.79
CA LEU A 554 -5.15 34.31 -65.79
C LEU A 554 -4.70 34.68 -67.21
N ILE A 555 -4.17 35.88 -67.42
CA ILE A 555 -3.59 36.31 -68.69
C ILE A 555 -2.36 35.47 -69.05
N THR A 556 -1.51 35.17 -68.06
CA THR A 556 -0.33 34.33 -68.27
C THR A 556 -0.74 32.91 -68.67
N GLN A 557 -1.72 32.33 -67.98
CA GLN A 557 -2.27 31.01 -68.29
C GLN A 557 -3.01 30.98 -69.64
N MET A 558 -3.72 32.05 -70.00
CA MET A 558 -4.34 32.18 -71.33
C MET A 558 -3.29 32.30 -72.45
N ASN A 559 -2.19 33.01 -72.21
CA ASN A 559 -1.07 33.08 -73.15
C ASN A 559 -0.34 31.74 -73.29
N GLU A 560 -0.18 30.98 -72.20
CA GLU A 560 0.34 29.62 -72.24
C GLU A 560 -0.62 28.68 -72.97
N ALA A 561 -1.93 28.78 -72.74
CA ALA A 561 -2.94 28.00 -73.44
C ALA A 561 -2.98 28.35 -74.94
N ALA A 562 -2.91 29.63 -75.31
CA ALA A 562 -2.86 30.07 -76.70
C ALA A 562 -1.56 29.59 -77.39
N ARG A 563 -0.42 29.59 -76.68
CA ARG A 563 0.82 28.97 -77.16
C ARG A 563 0.65 27.48 -77.35
N ALA A 564 0.07 26.76 -76.38
CA ALA A 564 -0.15 25.33 -76.46
C ALA A 564 -1.10 24.95 -77.61
N ILE A 565 -2.16 25.72 -77.84
CA ILE A 565 -3.07 25.57 -78.99
C ILE A 565 -2.31 25.81 -80.30
N ARG A 566 -1.42 26.80 -80.35
CA ARG A 566 -0.58 27.06 -81.52
C ARG A 566 0.43 25.93 -81.77
N THR A 567 1.06 25.41 -80.72
CA THR A 567 1.96 24.26 -80.82
C THR A 567 1.21 22.99 -81.24
N LEU A 568 -0.03 22.82 -80.77
CA LEU A 568 -0.91 21.73 -81.22
C LEU A 568 -1.33 21.92 -82.67
N ALA A 569 -1.66 23.15 -83.09
CA ALA A 569 -1.99 23.45 -84.48
C ALA A 569 -0.78 23.21 -85.40
N ASP A 570 0.41 23.68 -85.05
CA ASP A 570 1.65 23.44 -85.80
C ASP A 570 1.98 21.93 -85.85
N LEU A 571 1.74 21.20 -84.75
CA LEU A 571 1.96 19.75 -84.69
C LEU A 571 0.96 18.98 -85.55
N LEU A 572 -0.31 19.42 -85.62
CA LEU A 572 -1.32 18.82 -86.48
C LEU A 572 -1.12 19.18 -87.96
N ASP A 573 -0.58 20.36 -88.25
CA ASP A 573 -0.24 20.79 -89.62
C ASP A 573 0.99 20.03 -90.15
N GLN A 574 1.95 19.70 -89.28
CA GLN A 574 3.14 18.92 -89.64
C GLN A 574 2.93 17.39 -89.58
N HIS A 575 2.04 16.91 -88.71
CA HIS A 575 1.78 15.48 -88.48
C HIS A 575 0.27 15.19 -88.32
N PRO A 576 -0.51 15.18 -89.41
CA PRO A 576 -1.95 14.92 -89.36
C PRO A 576 -2.29 13.51 -88.83
N GLU A 577 -1.38 12.54 -88.95
CA GLU A 577 -1.52 11.19 -88.43
C GLU A 577 -1.52 11.10 -86.88
N ALA A 578 -1.06 12.14 -86.18
CA ALA A 578 -1.02 12.18 -84.72
C ALA A 578 -2.42 12.15 -84.07
N LEU A 579 -3.46 12.56 -84.80
CA LEU A 579 -4.85 12.59 -84.33
C LEU A 579 -5.47 11.18 -84.20
N VAL A 580 -4.97 10.20 -84.97
CA VAL A 580 -5.57 8.86 -85.08
C VAL A 580 -4.76 7.80 -84.32
N ARG A 581 -3.43 7.92 -84.28
CA ARG A 581 -2.57 6.89 -83.65
C ARG A 581 -2.07 7.21 -82.24
N GLY A 582 -2.19 8.45 -81.77
CA GLY A 582 -1.64 8.86 -80.47
C GLY A 582 -0.10 8.90 -80.46
N ARG A 583 0.46 9.71 -79.56
CA ARG A 583 1.90 9.98 -79.50
C ARG A 583 2.62 8.85 -78.74
N ASN A 584 3.48 8.08 -79.42
CA ASN A 584 4.33 7.08 -78.77
C ASN A 584 5.55 7.77 -78.14
N GLY A 585 5.51 7.99 -76.83
CA GLY A 585 6.63 8.53 -76.06
C GLY A 585 6.74 7.85 -74.70
N THR A 586 7.75 7.00 -74.56
CA THR A 586 8.25 6.39 -73.32
C THR A 586 8.69 7.45 -72.32
N VAL A 587 8.16 7.42 -71.09
CA VAL A 587 8.61 8.29 -69.98
C VAL A 587 9.29 7.43 -68.92
N GLN A 588 10.56 7.76 -68.68
CA GLN A 588 11.45 7.18 -67.67
C GLN A 588 11.32 8.03 -66.40
N GLU A 589 10.93 7.42 -65.28
CA GLU A 589 10.74 8.10 -63.98
C GLU A 589 12.05 8.73 -63.47
N ARG A 590 11.94 9.94 -62.93
CA ARG A 590 12.83 10.47 -61.89
C ARG A 590 12.01 11.16 -60.81
#